data_AF-A0A6J4M535-F1
#
_entry.id   AF-A0A6J4M535-F1
#
_cell.length_a   1.000
_cell.length_b   1.000
_cell.length_c   1.000
_cell.angle_alpha   90.00
_cell.angle_beta   90.00
_cell.angle_gamma   90.00
#
_symmetry.space_group_name_H-M   'P 1'
#
loop_
_entity.id
_entity.type
_entity.pdbx_description
1 polymer ?
#
loop_
_entity_poly.entity_id
_entity_poly.type
_entity_poly.pdbx_seq_one_letter_code
_entity_poly.pdbx_strand_id
1 'polypeptide(L)'
;LAGELSEEAHALDFPRRLRGAWSKLEAYLARLSLILALGRLIESNEKEQVEPRDVLLANVLVDYFKAHIRRVFVELHGTGSSDLLAAALSELLEHHEGSWKGTATDLMEALADKEVEGLPRRPEELSKRVRAMASRSKVLYMKDGWRRVDGKPQRSLQLSLRNAVDAVDAVDKKAVDVNSVYGDNSVNSDSEEDYPDEEIRREPDGTPPLSVGEKWEEV
;
A
#
# COMPACT_ATOMS: atom_id res chain seq x y z
N LEU A 1 13.99 -11.06 -9.58
CA LEU A 1 13.78 -11.70 -8.24
C LEU A 1 13.51 -10.67 -7.14
N ALA A 2 14.48 -9.94 -6.58
CA ALA A 2 14.18 -8.92 -5.55
C ALA A 2 13.28 -7.78 -6.07
N GLY A 3 13.51 -7.31 -7.30
CA GLY A 3 12.66 -6.32 -7.97
C GLY A 3 11.20 -6.78 -8.15
N GLU A 4 10.98 -8.07 -8.40
CA GLU A 4 9.63 -8.63 -8.60
C GLU A 4 8.78 -8.57 -7.32
N LEU A 5 9.39 -8.75 -6.15
CA LEU A 5 8.70 -8.59 -4.85
C LEU A 5 8.26 -7.15 -4.61
N SER A 6 9.13 -6.20 -4.94
CA SER A 6 8.86 -4.77 -4.78
C SER A 6 7.77 -4.31 -5.75
N GLU A 7 7.85 -4.76 -7.01
CA GLU A 7 6.84 -4.50 -8.04
C GLU A 7 5.47 -5.08 -7.66
N GLU A 8 5.44 -6.34 -7.19
CA GLU A 8 4.21 -7.00 -6.72
C GLU A 8 3.58 -6.22 -5.54
N ALA A 9 4.37 -5.75 -4.58
CA ALA A 9 3.87 -4.95 -3.45
C ALA A 9 3.36 -3.55 -3.85
N HIS A 10 3.73 -3.08 -5.04
CA HIS A 10 3.30 -1.82 -5.62
C HIS A 10 2.07 -1.93 -6.52
N ALA A 11 1.62 -3.14 -6.86
CA ALA A 11 0.39 -3.35 -7.61
C ALA A 11 -0.81 -2.69 -6.90
N LEU A 12 -1.78 -2.23 -7.69
CA LEU A 12 -2.90 -1.43 -7.20
C LEU A 12 -3.83 -2.26 -6.30
N ASP A 13 -4.05 -3.50 -6.67
CA ASP A 13 -4.85 -4.52 -5.98
C ASP A 13 -4.11 -5.17 -4.80
N PHE A 14 -2.83 -4.84 -4.59
CA PHE A 14 -2.04 -5.47 -3.55
C PHE A 14 -2.50 -5.05 -2.15
N PRO A 15 -2.88 -6.01 -1.26
CA PRO A 15 -3.40 -5.70 0.06
C PRO A 15 -2.40 -4.88 0.89
N ARG A 16 -2.81 -3.69 1.33
CA ARG A 16 -1.92 -2.72 2.02
C ARG A 16 -1.21 -3.32 3.23
N ARG A 17 -1.93 -4.17 3.95
CA ARG A 17 -1.49 -4.77 5.21
C ARG A 17 -0.39 -5.81 4.99
N LEU A 18 -0.30 -6.38 3.78
CA LEU A 18 0.73 -7.34 3.39
C LEU A 18 2.04 -6.69 2.96
N ARG A 19 2.08 -5.36 2.72
CA ARG A 19 3.30 -4.69 2.23
C ARG A 19 4.48 -4.86 3.19
N GLY A 20 4.23 -4.80 4.50
CA GLY A 20 5.27 -5.03 5.50
C GLY A 20 5.80 -6.47 5.50
N ALA A 21 4.93 -7.45 5.21
CA ALA A 21 5.35 -8.84 5.07
C ALA A 21 6.18 -9.05 3.79
N TRP A 22 5.78 -8.44 2.66
CA TRP A 22 6.51 -8.53 1.40
C TRP A 22 7.90 -7.90 1.47
N SER A 23 8.03 -6.72 2.10
CA SER A 23 9.34 -6.10 2.32
C SER A 23 10.26 -6.98 3.18
N LYS A 24 9.70 -7.72 4.16
CA LYS A 24 10.48 -8.71 4.93
C LYS A 24 10.89 -9.89 4.06
N LEU A 25 10.01 -10.41 3.20
CA LEU A 25 10.35 -11.52 2.30
C LEU A 25 11.51 -11.17 1.37
N GLU A 26 11.55 -9.93 0.87
CA GLU A 26 12.69 -9.43 0.08
C GLU A 26 14.01 -9.49 0.86
N ALA A 27 14.01 -9.03 2.11
CA ALA A 27 15.18 -9.15 2.98
C ALA A 27 15.52 -10.62 3.33
N TYR A 28 14.52 -11.49 3.44
CA TYR A 28 14.72 -12.91 3.73
C TYR A 28 15.25 -13.68 2.53
N LEU A 29 15.02 -13.24 1.28
CA LEU A 29 15.57 -13.90 0.09
C LEU A 29 17.10 -14.06 0.21
N ALA A 30 17.80 -13.00 0.62
CA ALA A 30 19.25 -13.04 0.82
C ALA A 30 19.66 -14.03 1.93
N ARG A 31 18.93 -14.05 3.05
CA ARG A 31 19.20 -14.97 4.17
C ARG A 31 18.94 -16.43 3.78
N LEU A 32 17.85 -16.71 3.07
CA LEU A 32 17.51 -18.04 2.59
C LEU A 32 18.56 -18.53 1.58
N SER A 33 19.01 -17.66 0.67
CA SER A 33 20.09 -17.97 -0.27
C SER A 33 21.38 -18.37 0.45
N LEU A 34 21.74 -17.65 1.51
CA LEU A 34 22.91 -17.98 2.32
C LEU A 34 22.77 -19.34 3.03
N ILE A 35 21.61 -19.61 3.64
CA ILE A 35 21.34 -20.89 4.32
C ILE A 35 21.46 -22.06 3.33
N LEU A 36 20.92 -21.90 2.11
CA LEU A 36 21.00 -22.93 1.08
C LEU A 36 22.43 -23.13 0.57
N ALA A 37 23.20 -22.06 0.38
CA ALA A 37 24.61 -22.14 0.03
C ALA A 37 25.43 -22.89 1.10
N LEU A 38 25.15 -22.68 2.39
CA LEU A 38 25.77 -23.41 3.49
C LEU A 38 25.39 -24.88 3.51
N GLY A 39 24.12 -25.21 3.28
CA GLY A 39 23.66 -26.61 3.17
C GLY A 39 24.40 -27.34 2.06
N ARG A 40 24.56 -26.69 0.91
CA ARG A 40 25.29 -27.21 -0.24
C ARG A 40 26.78 -27.39 0.00
N LEU A 41 27.42 -26.44 0.69
CA LEU A 41 28.81 -26.56 1.13
C LEU A 41 28.99 -27.83 1.99
N ILE A 42 28.09 -28.08 2.93
CA ILE A 42 28.18 -29.24 3.83
C ILE A 42 27.88 -30.56 3.09
N GLU A 43 26.88 -30.58 2.22
CA GLU A 43 26.42 -31.79 1.52
C GLU A 43 27.40 -32.26 0.44
N SER A 44 27.94 -31.32 -0.35
CA SER A 44 28.73 -31.63 -1.55
C SER A 44 30.18 -31.14 -1.48
N ASN A 45 30.59 -30.53 -0.36
CA ASN A 45 31.93 -29.92 -0.18
C ASN A 45 32.32 -28.95 -1.30
N GLU A 46 31.33 -28.20 -1.78
CA GLU A 46 31.52 -27.21 -2.84
C GLU A 46 32.08 -25.89 -2.30
N LYS A 47 32.24 -24.86 -3.15
CA LYS A 47 32.77 -23.57 -2.71
C LYS A 47 31.82 -22.85 -1.74
N GLU A 48 32.40 -22.22 -0.73
CA GLU A 48 31.75 -21.32 0.24
C GLU A 48 31.45 -19.96 -0.42
N GLN A 49 30.47 -19.97 -1.32
CA GLN A 49 29.94 -18.78 -1.96
C GLN A 49 28.49 -19.00 -2.35
N VAL A 50 27.69 -17.93 -2.38
CA VAL A 50 26.31 -18.00 -2.87
C VAL A 50 26.33 -18.12 -4.38
N GLU A 51 25.71 -19.18 -4.89
CA GLU A 51 25.60 -19.47 -6.31
C GLU A 51 24.20 -19.11 -6.84
N PRO A 52 24.03 -18.89 -8.16
CA PRO A 52 22.72 -18.57 -8.72
C PRO A 52 21.62 -19.59 -8.39
N ARG A 53 21.98 -20.88 -8.28
CA ARG A 53 21.02 -21.93 -7.89
C ARG A 53 20.47 -21.75 -6.48
N ASP A 54 21.27 -21.25 -5.55
CA ASP A 54 20.86 -21.05 -4.15
C ASP A 54 19.81 -19.93 -4.09
N VAL A 55 19.99 -18.88 -4.90
CA VAL A 55 19.03 -17.78 -5.04
C VAL A 55 17.73 -18.24 -5.70
N LEU A 56 17.81 -19.07 -6.74
CA LEU A 56 16.62 -19.63 -7.39
C LEU A 56 15.82 -20.54 -6.46
N LEU A 57 16.49 -21.40 -5.69
CA LEU A 57 15.85 -22.25 -4.69
C LEU A 57 15.27 -21.42 -3.53
N ALA A 58 15.96 -20.36 -3.09
CA ALA A 58 15.43 -19.42 -2.11
C ALA A 58 14.16 -18.73 -2.62
N ASN A 59 14.09 -18.42 -3.91
CA ASN A 59 12.89 -17.82 -4.51
C ASN A 59 11.68 -18.76 -4.42
N VAL A 60 11.87 -20.06 -4.66
CA VAL A 60 10.80 -21.06 -4.50
C VAL A 60 10.26 -21.08 -3.06
N LEU A 61 11.15 -20.98 -2.06
CA LEU A 61 10.74 -20.87 -0.65
C LEU A 61 9.99 -19.57 -0.36
N VAL A 62 10.44 -18.45 -0.94
CA VAL A 62 9.74 -17.17 -0.82
C VAL A 62 8.33 -17.28 -1.39
N ASP A 63 8.16 -17.89 -2.57
CA ASP A 63 6.84 -18.08 -3.19
C ASP A 63 5.91 -18.95 -2.33
N TYR A 64 6.44 -19.98 -1.68
CA TYR A 64 5.70 -20.75 -0.69
C TYR A 64 5.23 -19.88 0.48
N PHE A 65 6.11 -19.04 1.05
CA PHE A 65 5.73 -18.15 2.14
C PHE A 65 4.74 -17.06 1.70
N LYS A 66 4.84 -16.53 0.47
CA LYS A 66 3.84 -15.61 -0.10
C LYS A 66 2.45 -16.22 -0.07
N ALA A 67 2.32 -17.45 -0.57
CA ALA A 67 1.05 -18.16 -0.61
C ALA A 67 0.48 -18.39 0.79
N HIS A 68 1.33 -18.78 1.73
CA HIS A 68 0.92 -19.00 3.11
C HIS A 68 0.49 -17.72 3.83
N ILE A 69 1.27 -16.64 3.67
CA ILE A 69 0.94 -15.33 4.23
C ILE A 69 -0.38 -14.83 3.66
N ARG A 70 -0.62 -14.92 2.35
CA ARG A 70 -1.91 -14.55 1.75
C ARG A 70 -3.07 -15.31 2.37
N ARG A 71 -2.95 -16.63 2.48
CA ARG A 71 -4.00 -17.48 3.07
C ARG A 71 -4.30 -17.11 4.51
N VAL A 72 -3.28 -17.08 5.37
CA VAL A 72 -3.43 -16.74 6.79
C VAL A 72 -4.01 -15.34 6.95
N PHE A 73 -3.60 -14.40 6.09
CA PHE A 73 -4.07 -13.03 6.16
C PHE A 73 -5.54 -12.88 5.79
N VAL A 74 -5.98 -13.59 4.74
CA VAL A 74 -7.41 -13.65 4.36
C VAL A 74 -8.24 -14.27 5.49
N GLU A 75 -7.75 -15.34 6.10
CA GLU A 75 -8.43 -16.01 7.22
C GLU A 75 -8.52 -15.11 8.48
N LEU A 76 -7.47 -14.34 8.79
CA LEU A 76 -7.41 -13.50 10.01
C LEU A 76 -8.18 -12.18 9.91
N HIS A 77 -8.20 -11.56 8.72
CA HIS A 77 -8.72 -10.20 8.57
C HIS A 77 -9.95 -10.09 7.67
N GLY A 78 -10.33 -11.20 7.01
CA GLY A 78 -11.31 -11.17 5.94
C GLY A 78 -10.85 -10.35 4.74
N THR A 79 -11.66 -10.32 3.68
CA THR A 79 -11.39 -9.48 2.52
C THR A 79 -11.88 -8.06 2.81
N GLY A 80 -10.96 -7.09 2.87
CA GLY A 80 -11.31 -5.71 3.15
C GLY A 80 -12.06 -5.05 1.97
N SER A 81 -13.14 -4.31 2.23
CA SER A 81 -13.88 -3.54 1.20
C SER A 81 -12.98 -2.60 0.37
N SER A 82 -11.88 -2.11 0.94
CA SER A 82 -10.91 -1.30 0.19
C SER A 82 -10.03 -2.12 -0.77
N ASP A 83 -9.74 -3.37 -0.44
CA ASP A 83 -8.92 -4.26 -1.27
C ASP A 83 -9.78 -4.80 -2.43
N LEU A 84 -11.06 -5.13 -2.15
CA LEU A 84 -12.06 -5.46 -3.18
C LEU A 84 -12.27 -4.31 -4.18
N LEU A 85 -12.42 -3.08 -3.66
CA LEU A 85 -12.52 -1.90 -4.52
C LEU A 85 -11.25 -1.68 -5.35
N ALA A 86 -10.07 -1.96 -4.79
CA ALA A 86 -8.80 -1.84 -5.53
C ALA A 86 -8.71 -2.84 -6.68
N ALA A 87 -9.05 -4.10 -6.42
CA ALA A 87 -9.11 -5.16 -7.43
C ALA A 87 -10.09 -4.79 -8.56
N ALA A 88 -11.31 -4.35 -8.21
CA ALA A 88 -12.30 -3.95 -9.20
C ALA A 88 -11.88 -2.73 -10.04
N LEU A 89 -11.18 -1.76 -9.44
CA LEU A 89 -10.63 -0.62 -10.16
C LEU A 89 -9.48 -1.03 -11.10
N SER A 90 -8.60 -1.93 -10.67
CA SER A 90 -7.55 -2.48 -11.54
C SER A 90 -8.16 -3.14 -12.77
N GLU A 91 -9.14 -4.02 -12.56
CA GLU A 91 -9.81 -4.75 -13.64
C GLU A 91 -10.61 -3.82 -14.57
N LEU A 92 -11.27 -2.79 -14.03
CA LEU A 92 -11.93 -1.75 -14.84
C LEU A 92 -10.91 -1.02 -15.71
N LEU A 93 -9.78 -0.62 -15.14
CA LEU A 93 -8.75 0.11 -15.88
C LEU A 93 -8.09 -0.76 -16.94
N GLU A 94 -7.83 -2.03 -16.65
CA GLU A 94 -7.31 -2.99 -17.64
C GLU A 94 -8.27 -3.15 -18.84
N HIS A 95 -9.58 -3.19 -18.60
CA HIS A 95 -10.59 -3.23 -19.66
C HIS A 95 -10.62 -1.96 -20.53
N HIS A 96 -10.23 -0.81 -19.96
CA HIS A 96 -10.18 0.48 -20.64
C HIS A 96 -8.75 0.91 -21.02
N GLU A 97 -7.88 -0.04 -21.38
CA GLU A 97 -6.50 0.24 -21.85
C GLU A 97 -5.66 1.07 -20.85
N GLY A 98 -5.94 0.93 -19.56
CA GLY A 98 -5.26 1.60 -18.46
C GLY A 98 -5.78 3.01 -18.14
N SER A 99 -6.84 3.51 -18.79
CA SER A 99 -7.37 4.87 -18.56
C SER A 99 -8.89 4.92 -18.62
N TRP A 100 -9.52 5.53 -17.61
CA TRP A 100 -10.97 5.69 -17.53
C TRP A 100 -11.36 7.13 -17.26
N LYS A 101 -12.47 7.60 -17.86
CA LYS A 101 -12.99 8.96 -17.65
C LYS A 101 -14.51 9.00 -17.64
N GLY A 102 -15.08 9.57 -16.57
CA GLY A 102 -16.53 9.69 -16.40
C GLY A 102 -16.90 10.45 -15.14
N THR A 103 -18.18 10.47 -14.79
CA THR A 103 -18.65 11.01 -13.51
C THR A 103 -18.53 9.98 -12.40
N ALA A 104 -18.70 10.41 -11.14
CA ALA A 104 -18.77 9.50 -10.00
C ALA A 104 -19.89 8.44 -10.15
N THR A 105 -20.99 8.81 -10.80
CA THR A 105 -22.13 7.94 -11.06
C THR A 105 -21.76 6.90 -12.13
N ASP A 106 -21.17 7.35 -13.25
CA ASP A 106 -20.71 6.46 -14.32
C ASP A 106 -19.71 5.43 -13.78
N LEU A 107 -18.82 5.84 -12.86
CA LEU A 107 -17.88 4.93 -12.21
C LEU A 107 -18.58 3.90 -11.32
N MET A 108 -19.60 4.33 -10.58
CA MET A 108 -20.38 3.46 -9.71
C MET A 108 -21.19 2.45 -10.52
N GLU A 109 -21.79 2.86 -11.64
CA GLU A 109 -22.50 1.96 -12.56
C GLU A 109 -21.53 0.94 -13.19
N ALA A 110 -20.39 1.40 -13.72
CA ALA A 110 -19.39 0.52 -14.30
C ALA A 110 -18.81 -0.52 -13.32
N LEU A 111 -18.79 -0.20 -12.01
CA LEU A 111 -18.39 -1.13 -10.96
C LEU A 111 -19.55 -1.98 -10.43
N ALA A 112 -20.80 -1.48 -10.48
CA ALA A 112 -21.99 -2.21 -10.08
C ALA A 112 -22.28 -3.40 -11.02
N ASP A 113 -22.00 -3.23 -12.32
CA ASP A 113 -22.08 -4.30 -13.31
C ASP A 113 -21.17 -5.50 -12.99
N LYS A 114 -20.16 -5.30 -12.11
CA LYS A 114 -19.21 -6.33 -11.67
C LYS A 114 -19.54 -6.95 -10.29
N GLU A 115 -20.69 -6.64 -9.71
CA GLU A 115 -21.17 -7.18 -8.41
C GLU A 115 -20.14 -7.09 -7.26
N VAL A 116 -19.37 -5.99 -7.19
CA VAL A 116 -18.29 -5.85 -6.21
C VAL A 116 -18.85 -5.69 -4.78
N GLU A 117 -18.58 -6.65 -3.89
CA GLU A 117 -18.91 -6.52 -2.47
C GLU A 117 -18.18 -5.33 -1.82
N GLY A 118 -18.93 -4.49 -1.08
CA GLY A 118 -18.37 -3.35 -0.37
C GLY A 118 -18.30 -2.03 -1.14
N LEU A 119 -19.03 -1.91 -2.26
CA LEU A 119 -19.31 -0.64 -2.93
C LEU A 119 -19.99 0.36 -1.96
N PRO A 120 -19.53 1.62 -1.89
CA PRO A 120 -20.21 2.66 -1.12
C PRO A 120 -21.63 2.90 -1.64
N ARG A 121 -22.56 3.31 -0.76
CA ARG A 121 -23.95 3.60 -1.16
C ARG A 121 -24.11 4.85 -2.02
N ARG A 122 -23.11 5.74 -2.01
CA ARG A 122 -23.17 7.05 -2.66
C ARG A 122 -22.00 7.24 -3.63
N PRO A 123 -22.25 7.75 -4.85
CA PRO A 123 -21.19 8.04 -5.84
C PRO A 123 -20.08 8.94 -5.28
N GLU A 124 -20.42 9.92 -4.45
CA GLU A 124 -19.41 10.83 -3.88
C GLU A 124 -18.45 10.13 -2.90
N GLU A 125 -18.95 9.14 -2.16
CA GLU A 125 -18.12 8.36 -1.24
C GLU A 125 -17.13 7.48 -2.02
N LEU A 126 -17.57 6.93 -3.14
CA LEU A 126 -16.71 6.22 -4.08
C LEU A 126 -15.58 7.13 -4.58
N SER A 127 -15.90 8.32 -5.07
CA SER A 127 -14.89 9.30 -5.51
C SER A 127 -13.88 9.66 -4.41
N LYS A 128 -14.35 9.83 -3.17
CA LYS A 128 -13.46 10.11 -2.02
C LYS A 128 -12.55 8.93 -1.73
N ARG A 129 -13.07 7.69 -1.76
CA ARG A 129 -12.26 6.47 -1.55
C ARG A 129 -11.23 6.28 -2.66
N VAL A 130 -11.63 6.45 -3.92
CA VAL A 130 -10.74 6.39 -5.08
C VAL A 130 -9.66 7.46 -4.98
N ARG A 131 -10.00 8.71 -4.62
CA ARG A 131 -9.01 9.77 -4.38
C ARG A 131 -8.01 9.38 -3.30
N ALA A 132 -8.49 8.84 -2.17
CA ALA A 132 -7.62 8.37 -1.11
C ALA A 132 -6.74 7.20 -1.56
N MET A 133 -7.20 6.32 -2.44
CA MET A 133 -6.40 5.25 -3.01
C MET A 133 -5.33 5.78 -3.97
N ALA A 134 -5.71 6.68 -4.88
CA ALA A 134 -4.78 7.33 -5.82
C ALA A 134 -3.70 8.14 -5.09
N SER A 135 -4.03 8.88 -4.03
CA SER A 135 -3.02 9.63 -3.26
C SER A 135 -2.00 8.75 -2.52
N ARG A 136 -2.34 7.47 -2.28
CA ARG A 136 -1.49 6.50 -1.57
C ARG A 136 -0.80 5.51 -2.51
N SER A 137 -1.19 5.49 -3.79
CA SER A 137 -0.65 4.59 -4.80
C SER A 137 0.32 5.34 -5.70
N LYS A 138 1.45 4.71 -6.02
CA LYS A 138 2.37 5.23 -7.05
C LYS A 138 1.87 4.90 -8.46
N VAL A 139 0.97 3.92 -8.57
CA VAL A 139 0.50 3.36 -9.85
C VAL A 139 -0.82 3.99 -10.28
N LEU A 140 -1.74 4.28 -9.35
CA LEU A 140 -3.02 4.89 -9.70
C LEU A 140 -2.93 6.42 -9.66
N TYR A 141 -3.17 7.06 -10.80
CA TYR A 141 -3.32 8.51 -10.89
C TYR A 141 -4.80 8.87 -11.04
N MET A 142 -5.22 9.93 -10.35
CA MET A 142 -6.56 10.50 -10.45
C MET A 142 -6.46 11.99 -10.69
N LYS A 143 -7.21 12.49 -11.67
CA LYS A 143 -7.38 13.92 -11.95
C LYS A 143 -8.86 14.29 -11.87
N ASP A 144 -9.14 15.31 -11.08
CA ASP A 144 -10.45 15.93 -11.00
C ASP A 144 -10.66 16.89 -12.19
N GLY A 145 -11.88 16.92 -12.71
CA GLY A 145 -12.26 17.77 -13.83
C GLY A 145 -13.73 18.16 -13.80
N TRP A 146 -14.15 18.89 -14.83
CA TRP A 146 -15.54 19.30 -15.03
C TRP A 146 -16.01 18.87 -16.41
N ARG A 147 -17.24 18.36 -16.48
CA ARG A 147 -17.91 17.99 -17.74
C ARG A 147 -19.33 18.55 -17.70
N ARG A 148 -19.85 18.98 -18.84
CA ARG A 148 -21.28 19.29 -18.97
C ARG A 148 -22.05 18.01 -19.28
N VAL A 149 -23.03 17.68 -18.45
CA VAL A 149 -24.00 16.61 -18.66
C VAL A 149 -25.37 17.29 -18.62
N ASP A 150 -26.16 17.14 -19.69
CA ASP A 150 -27.47 17.80 -19.84
C ASP A 150 -27.43 19.32 -19.60
N GLY A 151 -26.36 19.97 -20.08
CA GLY A 151 -26.16 21.42 -19.94
C GLY A 151 -25.72 21.88 -18.55
N LYS A 152 -25.67 20.99 -17.54
CA LYS A 152 -25.23 21.32 -16.17
C LYS A 152 -23.76 20.92 -15.97
N PRO A 153 -22.95 21.76 -15.29
CA PRO A 153 -21.58 21.40 -14.94
C PRO A 153 -21.60 20.33 -13.84
N GLN A 154 -20.96 19.20 -14.10
CA GLN A 154 -20.81 18.09 -13.17
C GLN A 154 -19.32 17.75 -13.02
N ARG A 155 -18.95 17.28 -11.81
CA ARG A 155 -17.59 16.83 -11.53
C ARG A 155 -17.30 15.56 -12.35
N SER A 156 -16.21 15.57 -13.10
CA SER A 156 -15.68 14.39 -13.78
C SER A 156 -14.40 13.93 -13.11
N LEU A 157 -14.16 12.63 -13.21
CA LEU A 157 -12.97 11.95 -12.74
C LEU A 157 -12.26 11.37 -13.95
N GLN A 158 -10.95 11.49 -13.96
CA GLN A 158 -10.08 10.76 -14.88
C GLN A 158 -9.13 9.90 -14.05
N LEU A 159 -9.15 8.60 -14.30
CA LEU A 159 -8.32 7.59 -13.66
C LEU A 159 -7.35 7.04 -14.70
N SER A 160 -6.09 6.82 -14.32
CA SER A 160 -5.12 6.18 -15.20
C SER A 160 -4.08 5.40 -14.41
N LEU A 161 -3.65 4.26 -14.93
CA LEU A 161 -2.48 3.54 -14.44
C LEU A 161 -1.22 4.23 -14.97
N ARG A 162 -0.31 4.61 -14.08
CA ARG A 162 1.05 5.03 -14.45
C ARG A 162 1.80 3.77 -14.82
N ASN A 163 2.06 3.58 -16.11
CA ASN A 163 3.03 2.60 -16.54
C ASN A 163 4.38 2.97 -15.91
N ALA A 164 5.06 1.97 -15.34
CA ALA A 164 6.39 2.14 -14.73
C ALA A 164 7.44 2.73 -15.71
N VAL A 165 7.12 2.80 -17.01
CA VAL A 165 7.99 3.29 -18.08
C VAL A 165 8.00 4.83 -18.21
N ASP A 166 6.97 5.55 -17.74
CA ASP A 166 6.88 7.03 -17.91
C ASP A 166 7.50 7.84 -16.75
N ALA A 167 8.04 7.18 -15.72
CA ALA A 167 8.60 7.86 -14.55
C ALA A 167 9.88 8.66 -14.83
N VAL A 168 10.46 8.55 -16.03
CA VAL A 168 11.70 9.26 -16.42
C VAL A 168 11.42 10.69 -16.89
N ASP A 169 10.18 11.05 -17.26
CA ASP A 169 9.86 12.37 -17.85
C ASP A 169 9.33 13.40 -16.83
N ALA A 170 9.33 13.06 -15.53
CA ALA A 170 8.88 13.94 -14.45
C ALA A 170 9.98 14.87 -13.88
N VAL A 171 11.11 15.01 -14.58
CA VAL A 171 12.20 15.94 -14.25
C VAL A 171 12.45 16.90 -15.41
N ASP A 172 11.43 17.63 -15.91
CA ASP A 172 11.61 19.01 -16.40
C ASP A 172 10.30 19.64 -16.92
N LYS A 173 9.39 20.08 -16.04
CA LYS A 173 8.43 21.16 -16.38
C LYS A 173 8.13 22.03 -15.17
N LYS A 174 9.16 22.76 -14.70
CA LYS A 174 8.96 24.07 -14.08
C LYS A 174 9.20 25.14 -15.15
N ALA A 175 8.16 25.46 -15.91
CA ALA A 175 8.05 26.73 -16.61
C ALA A 175 6.59 27.18 -16.51
N VAL A 176 6.35 28.13 -15.60
CA VAL A 176 5.89 29.49 -15.92
C VAL A 176 4.43 29.48 -16.37
N ASP A 177 3.55 29.95 -15.48
CA ASP A 177 2.48 30.81 -15.93
C ASP A 177 2.19 31.92 -14.93
N VAL A 178 2.02 33.09 -15.54
CA VAL A 178 2.01 34.43 -14.99
C VAL A 178 0.56 34.85 -14.79
N ASN A 179 0.25 35.27 -13.56
CA ASN A 179 -0.72 36.29 -13.19
C ASN A 179 -2.22 36.09 -13.56
N SER A 180 -3.04 35.90 -12.53
CA SER A 180 -4.44 36.36 -12.51
C SER A 180 -4.82 36.75 -11.09
N VAL A 181 -4.68 38.04 -10.82
CA VAL A 181 -5.26 38.79 -9.69
C VAL A 181 -6.79 38.73 -9.77
N TYR A 182 -7.45 38.32 -8.68
CA TYR A 182 -8.62 38.95 -8.03
C TYR A 182 -9.22 37.99 -6.99
N GLY A 183 -9.41 38.48 -5.76
CA GLY A 183 -10.35 37.90 -4.79
C GLY A 183 -9.78 37.52 -3.43
N ASP A 184 -9.15 38.48 -2.75
CA ASP A 184 -8.92 38.46 -1.30
C ASP A 184 -10.27 38.54 -0.55
N ASN A 185 -10.51 37.58 0.35
CA ASN A 185 -11.15 37.77 1.66
C ASN A 185 -11.38 36.39 2.31
N SER A 186 -10.52 36.02 3.26
CA SER A 186 -11.01 35.65 4.59
C SER A 186 -9.89 35.78 5.60
N VAL A 187 -9.98 36.86 6.38
CA VAL A 187 -9.39 36.99 7.70
C VAL A 187 -9.73 35.74 8.51
N ASN A 188 -8.72 35.06 9.03
CA ASN A 188 -8.84 34.40 10.32
C ASN A 188 -7.55 34.66 11.08
N SER A 189 -7.73 35.49 12.10
CA SER A 189 -6.78 35.88 13.12
C SER A 189 -6.29 34.68 13.92
N ASP A 190 -4.98 34.67 14.11
CA ASP A 190 -4.27 33.91 15.13
C ASP A 190 -4.99 34.00 16.48
N SER A 191 -5.27 32.83 17.05
CA SER A 191 -5.44 32.66 18.49
C SER A 191 -4.42 31.60 18.91
N GLU A 192 -3.33 32.09 19.50
CA GLU A 192 -2.41 31.30 20.30
C GLU A 192 -3.20 30.74 21.49
N GLU A 193 -3.51 29.45 21.45
CA GLU A 193 -3.94 28.72 22.64
C GLU A 193 -2.69 28.26 23.40
N ASP A 194 -2.42 29.01 24.46
CA ASP A 194 -1.46 28.79 25.54
C ASP A 194 -1.84 27.49 26.29
N TYR A 195 -1.07 26.42 26.08
CA TYR A 195 -1.22 25.17 26.83
C TYR A 195 -0.42 25.27 28.13
N PRO A 196 -1.04 25.11 29.32
CA PRO A 196 -0.28 25.06 30.56
C PRO A 196 0.58 23.79 30.61
N ASP A 197 1.86 23.98 30.93
CA ASP A 197 2.85 22.93 31.19
C ASP A 197 2.31 21.89 32.19
N GLU A 198 1.97 20.70 31.72
CA GLU A 198 1.75 19.56 32.60
C GLU A 198 3.10 19.05 33.13
N GLU A 199 3.35 19.35 34.41
CA GLU A 199 4.37 18.71 35.25
C GLU A 199 4.30 17.18 35.10
N ILE A 200 5.31 16.61 34.44
CA ILE A 200 5.57 15.17 34.40
C ILE A 200 5.94 14.71 35.82
N ARG A 201 4.94 14.31 36.60
CA ARG A 201 5.13 13.55 37.83
C ARG A 201 5.57 12.13 37.47
N ARG A 202 6.86 11.87 37.62
CA ARG A 202 7.41 10.51 37.61
C ARG A 202 6.83 9.75 38.80
N GLU A 203 6.02 8.73 38.54
CA GLU A 203 5.64 7.75 39.56
C GLU A 203 6.88 6.95 40.00
N PRO A 204 7.04 6.67 41.30
CA PRO A 204 8.17 5.90 41.81
C PRO A 204 8.03 4.41 41.43
N ASP A 205 9.13 3.89 40.92
CA ASP A 205 9.41 2.50 40.56
C ASP A 205 9.12 1.54 41.72
N GLY A 206 7.93 0.95 41.71
CA GLY A 206 7.46 -0.03 42.68
C GLY A 206 7.86 -1.45 42.29
N THR A 207 9.15 -1.68 42.00
CA THR A 207 9.68 -3.04 41.80
C THR A 207 9.93 -3.69 43.18
N PRO A 208 9.12 -4.66 43.64
CA PRO A 208 9.45 -5.42 44.84
C PRO A 208 10.64 -6.37 44.56
N PRO A 209 11.58 -6.53 45.50
CA PRO A 209 12.73 -7.41 45.34
C PRO A 209 12.30 -8.89 45.27
N LEU A 210 12.97 -9.63 44.38
CA LEU A 210 12.84 -11.07 44.18
C LEU A 210 13.02 -11.83 45.51
N SER A 211 11.97 -12.52 45.95
CA SER A 211 12.08 -13.52 47.02
C SER A 211 12.75 -14.78 46.45
N VAL A 212 14.03 -14.93 46.77
CA VAL A 212 14.77 -16.20 46.62
C VAL A 212 14.26 -17.16 47.68
N GLY A 213 13.67 -18.27 47.24
CA GLY A 213 13.49 -19.43 48.09
C GLY A 213 12.32 -20.29 47.66
N GLU A 214 12.58 -21.37 46.93
CA GLU A 214 11.94 -22.65 47.24
C GLU A 214 12.74 -23.82 46.67
N LYS A 215 12.95 -24.79 47.55
CA LYS A 215 13.66 -26.05 47.36
C LYS A 215 12.87 -26.92 46.39
N TRP A 216 13.56 -27.52 45.43
CA TRP A 216 13.07 -28.76 44.82
C TRP A 216 13.68 -29.92 45.61
N GLU A 217 12.85 -30.57 46.43
CA GLU A 217 13.14 -31.87 47.01
C GLU A 217 12.93 -32.96 45.93
N GLU A 218 13.84 -33.93 45.94
CA GLU A 218 13.85 -35.13 45.11
C GLU A 218 12.60 -35.98 45.31
N VAL A 219 11.98 -36.41 44.21
CA VAL A 219 11.27 -37.70 44.08
C VAL A 219 11.52 -38.28 42.70
#